data_AF-A0A0V8SMC9-F1
#
_entry.id   AF-A0A0V8SMC9-F1
#
_cell.length_a   1.000
_cell.length_b   1.000
_cell.length_c   1.000
_cell.angle_alpha   90.00
_cell.angle_beta   90.00
_cell.angle_gamma   90.00
#
_symmetry.space_group_name_H-M   'P 1'
#
loop_
_entity.id
_entity.type
_entity.pdbx_description
1 polymer ?
#
loop_
_entity_poly.entity_id
_entity_poly.type
_entity_poly.pdbx_seq_one_letter_code
_entity_poly.pdbx_strand_id
1 'polypeptide(L)'
;MSDSMREGLRGAGDRLRTVGGSAQVKGVAKVFQGFKDFISRGNAIELAVGVVVGAAFTAVVGALQDGFISPLIGWIFGKPNLANLWNIGPYTWRTPGPGEDAIAPIQVGLILNALVQFLITAAAIYFLIVVPLNALAARRKKGVEDEPAAPAEDILLLQEIRDLLSQRLTPAIVNDTTPSPTDPAAGSTHLDPPPAPGAPPAPGAPPSIPPGTRP
;
A
#
# COMPACT_ATOMS: atom_id res chain seq x y z
N MET A 1 -30.61 16.63 65.20
CA MET A 1 -29.57 17.10 64.25
C MET A 1 -28.81 15.95 63.59
N SER A 2 -29.35 14.72 63.60
CA SER A 2 -28.69 13.48 63.15
C SER A 2 -29.28 12.88 61.88
N ASP A 3 -30.49 13.29 61.48
CA ASP A 3 -31.23 12.58 60.43
C ASP A 3 -30.97 13.18 59.04
N SER A 4 -30.86 14.51 58.93
CA SER A 4 -30.47 15.19 57.68
C SER A 4 -29.04 14.86 57.21
N MET A 5 -28.15 14.49 58.14
CA MET A 5 -26.76 14.13 57.84
C MET A 5 -26.63 12.69 57.33
N ARG A 6 -27.51 11.79 57.78
CA ARG A 6 -27.59 10.40 57.32
C ARG A 6 -28.25 10.30 55.94
N GLU A 7 -29.21 11.18 55.65
CA GLU A 7 -29.82 11.34 54.32
C GLU A 7 -28.79 11.78 53.27
N GLY A 8 -27.94 12.76 53.61
CA GLY A 8 -26.91 13.30 52.72
C GLY A 8 -25.84 12.27 52.32
N LEU A 9 -25.46 11.38 53.23
CA LEU A 9 -24.48 10.31 52.98
C LEU A 9 -25.05 9.16 52.16
N ARG A 10 -26.34 8.82 52.31
CA ARG A 10 -27.02 7.82 51.47
C ARG A 10 -27.21 8.33 50.04
N GLY A 11 -27.61 9.58 49.85
CA GLY A 11 -27.78 10.19 48.53
C GLY A 11 -26.48 10.38 47.76
N ALA A 12 -25.34 10.55 48.46
CA ALA A 12 -24.02 10.66 47.83
C ALA A 12 -23.55 9.33 47.21
N GLY A 13 -23.86 8.19 47.85
CA GLY A 13 -23.49 6.86 47.35
C GLY A 13 -24.17 6.48 46.02
N ASP A 14 -25.44 6.86 45.85
CA ASP A 14 -26.20 6.56 44.63
C ASP A 14 -25.80 7.45 43.44
N ARG A 15 -25.38 8.69 43.71
CA ARG A 15 -24.91 9.62 42.67
C ARG A 15 -23.56 9.19 42.07
N LEU A 16 -22.69 8.55 42.86
CA LEU A 16 -21.42 8.01 42.37
C LEU A 16 -21.61 6.77 41.50
N ARG A 17 -22.62 5.94 41.78
CA ARG A 17 -22.94 4.75 40.98
C ARG A 17 -23.56 5.08 39.62
N THR A 18 -24.41 6.09 39.53
CA THR A 18 -25.12 6.43 38.28
C THR A 18 -24.25 7.17 37.26
N VAL A 19 -23.32 8.02 37.71
CA VAL A 19 -22.46 8.84 36.83
C VAL A 19 -21.27 8.05 36.27
N GLY A 20 -20.70 7.10 37.02
CA GLY A 20 -19.53 6.32 36.59
C GLY A 20 -19.84 5.19 35.60
N GLY A 21 -20.97 4.48 35.78
CA GLY A 21 -21.29 3.29 34.98
C GLY A 21 -21.88 3.58 33.59
N SER A 22 -22.67 4.65 33.47
CA SER A 22 -23.45 4.93 32.25
C SER A 22 -22.63 5.61 31.15
N ALA A 23 -21.68 6.48 31.51
CA ALA A 23 -20.82 7.18 30.56
C ALA A 23 -19.77 6.25 29.92
N GLN A 24 -19.22 5.31 30.68
CA GLN A 24 -18.24 4.34 30.19
C GLN A 24 -18.84 3.38 29.17
N VAL A 25 -20.05 2.86 29.42
CA VAL A 25 -20.74 1.96 28.48
C VAL A 25 -21.10 2.67 27.16
N LYS A 26 -21.49 3.95 27.23
CA LYS A 26 -21.81 4.76 26.05
C LYS A 26 -20.57 5.09 25.21
N GLY A 27 -19.42 5.32 25.85
CA GLY A 27 -18.14 5.52 25.17
C GLY A 27 -17.67 4.29 24.42
N VAL A 28 -17.74 3.12 25.05
CA VAL A 28 -17.38 1.84 24.42
C VAL A 28 -18.32 1.52 23.26
N ALA A 29 -19.63 1.69 23.43
CA ALA A 29 -20.61 1.49 22.34
C ALA A 29 -20.33 2.40 21.13
N LYS A 30 -19.91 3.66 21.36
CA LYS A 30 -19.55 4.60 20.29
C LYS A 30 -18.29 4.18 19.54
N VAL A 31 -17.29 3.62 20.23
CA VAL A 31 -16.07 3.07 19.61
C VAL A 31 -16.38 1.85 18.76
N PHE A 32 -17.20 0.92 19.27
CA PHE A 32 -17.64 -0.25 18.49
C PHE A 32 -18.49 0.15 17.27
N GLN A 33 -19.35 1.15 17.40
CA GLN A 33 -20.11 1.69 16.27
C GLN A 33 -19.18 2.31 15.23
N GLY A 34 -18.21 3.13 15.64
CA GLY A 34 -17.23 3.73 14.74
C GLY A 34 -16.29 2.71 14.08
N PHE A 35 -15.96 1.62 14.78
CA PHE A 35 -15.23 0.49 14.21
C PHE A 35 -16.06 -0.27 13.18
N LYS A 36 -17.33 -0.57 13.49
CA LYS A 36 -18.26 -1.17 12.53
C LYS A 36 -18.39 -0.32 11.28
N ASP A 37 -18.56 1.00 11.43
CA ASP A 37 -18.68 1.97 10.33
C ASP A 37 -17.35 2.11 9.53
N PHE A 38 -16.20 1.82 10.14
CA PHE A 38 -14.91 1.75 9.47
C PHE A 38 -14.73 0.47 8.65
N ILE A 39 -15.06 -0.67 9.25
CA ILE A 39 -14.97 -1.98 8.60
C ILE A 39 -16.01 -2.09 7.45
N SER A 40 -17.22 -1.56 7.64
CA SER A 40 -18.29 -1.58 6.62
C SER A 40 -17.98 -0.72 5.38
N ARG A 41 -16.92 0.08 5.38
CA ARG A 41 -16.44 0.81 4.18
C ARG A 41 -15.72 -0.09 3.17
N GLY A 42 -15.59 -1.41 3.42
CA GLY A 42 -15.14 -2.42 2.46
C GLY A 42 -13.62 -2.47 2.27
N ASN A 43 -12.96 -1.32 2.04
CA ASN A 43 -11.52 -1.22 1.79
C ASN A 43 -10.64 -1.86 2.89
N ALA A 44 -11.07 -1.79 4.15
CA ALA A 44 -10.35 -2.41 5.27
C ALA A 44 -10.53 -3.94 5.33
N ILE A 45 -11.71 -4.45 4.97
CA ILE A 45 -12.02 -5.89 5.01
C ILE A 45 -11.22 -6.62 3.94
N GLU A 46 -11.21 -6.12 2.71
CA GLU A 46 -10.50 -6.76 1.60
C GLU A 46 -9.00 -6.87 1.86
N LEU A 47 -8.40 -5.79 2.37
CA LEU A 47 -7.00 -5.80 2.78
C LEU A 47 -6.76 -6.77 3.95
N ALA A 48 -7.62 -6.74 4.98
CA ALA A 48 -7.45 -7.61 6.15
C ALA A 48 -7.55 -9.09 5.79
N VAL A 49 -8.51 -9.47 4.94
CA VAL A 49 -8.65 -10.85 4.46
C VAL A 49 -7.41 -11.26 3.65
N GLY A 50 -6.91 -10.40 2.77
CA GLY A 50 -5.69 -10.65 2.00
C GLY A 50 -4.47 -10.94 2.89
N VAL A 51 -4.28 -10.16 3.96
CA VAL A 51 -3.16 -10.35 4.92
C VAL A 51 -3.30 -11.65 5.70
N VAL A 52 -4.50 -11.97 6.20
CA VAL A 52 -4.75 -13.19 6.98
C VAL A 52 -4.55 -14.44 6.13
N VAL A 53 -5.10 -14.45 4.90
CA VAL A 53 -4.94 -15.58 3.97
C VAL A 53 -3.47 -15.72 3.54
N GLY A 54 -2.76 -14.62 3.28
CA GLY A 54 -1.34 -14.63 2.95
C GLY A 54 -0.46 -15.21 4.07
N ALA A 55 -0.74 -14.84 5.32
CA ALA A 55 -0.03 -15.38 6.49
C ALA A 55 -0.29 -16.89 6.66
N ALA A 56 -1.55 -17.31 6.56
CA ALA A 56 -1.92 -18.72 6.66
C ALA A 56 -1.27 -19.57 5.55
N PHE A 57 -1.24 -19.07 4.32
CA PHE A 57 -0.62 -19.78 3.20
C PHE A 57 0.90 -19.90 3.37
N THR A 58 1.56 -18.83 3.81
CA THR A 58 3.00 -18.85 4.11
C THR A 58 3.34 -19.90 5.17
N ALA A 59 2.51 -20.03 6.21
CA ALA A 59 2.66 -21.05 7.24
C ALA A 59 2.50 -22.48 6.68
N VAL A 60 1.54 -22.71 5.77
CA VAL A 60 1.35 -24.02 5.12
C VAL A 60 2.56 -24.39 4.26
N VAL A 61 3.09 -23.45 3.47
CA VAL A 61 4.29 -23.71 2.65
C VAL A 61 5.51 -23.94 3.53
N GLY A 62 5.66 -23.19 4.62
CA GLY A 62 6.71 -23.42 5.62
C GLY A 62 6.63 -24.82 6.22
N ALA A 63 5.44 -25.26 6.64
CA ALA A 63 5.24 -26.60 7.19
C ALA A 63 5.56 -27.71 6.16
N LEU A 64 5.22 -27.49 4.88
CA LEU A 64 5.57 -28.42 3.81
C LEU A 64 7.08 -28.49 3.59
N GLN A 65 7.75 -27.35 3.56
CA GLN A 65 9.19 -27.30 3.46
C GLN A 65 9.85 -28.03 4.64
N ASP A 66 9.45 -27.71 5.87
CA ASP A 66 10.05 -28.30 7.06
C ASP A 66 9.76 -29.80 7.18
N GLY A 67 8.55 -30.22 6.78
CA GLY A 67 8.12 -31.61 6.86
C GLY A 67 8.63 -32.51 5.72
N PHE A 68 8.93 -31.95 4.54
CA PHE A 68 9.28 -32.75 3.36
C PHE A 68 10.66 -32.40 2.79
N ILE A 69 10.95 -31.12 2.59
CA ILE A 69 12.18 -30.67 1.93
C ILE A 69 13.37 -30.73 2.89
N SER A 70 13.23 -30.21 4.11
CA SER A 70 14.28 -30.26 5.13
C SER A 70 14.80 -31.68 5.41
N PRO A 71 13.97 -32.72 5.59
CA PRO A 71 14.47 -34.09 5.76
C PRO A 71 15.12 -34.67 4.49
N LEU A 72 14.62 -34.35 3.30
CA LEU A 72 15.27 -34.77 2.03
C LEU A 72 16.68 -34.19 1.90
N ILE A 73 16.83 -32.90 2.21
CA ILE A 73 18.13 -32.23 2.27
C ILE A 73 18.99 -32.88 3.36
N GLY A 74 18.39 -33.22 4.50
CA GLY A 74 19.08 -33.89 5.59
C GLY A 74 19.60 -35.28 5.26
N TRP A 75 18.92 -36.02 4.38
CA TRP A 75 19.42 -37.30 3.88
C TRP A 75 20.62 -37.14 2.95
N ILE A 76 20.67 -36.08 2.15
CA ILE A 76 21.77 -35.82 1.20
C ILE A 76 23.00 -35.25 1.91
N PHE A 77 22.81 -34.33 2.85
CA PHE A 77 23.89 -33.61 3.54
C PHE A 77 24.20 -34.15 4.95
N GLY A 78 23.50 -35.19 5.39
CA GLY A 78 23.70 -35.84 6.70
C GLY A 78 23.27 -35.02 7.92
N LYS A 79 22.68 -33.83 7.73
CA LYS A 79 22.17 -32.96 8.80
C LYS A 79 20.74 -32.50 8.49
N PRO A 80 19.77 -32.70 9.41
CA PRO A 80 18.34 -32.45 9.16
C PRO A 80 17.96 -30.98 8.92
N ASN A 81 18.88 -30.03 9.15
CA ASN A 81 18.62 -28.62 8.94
C ASN A 81 19.85 -27.92 8.36
N LEU A 82 19.64 -27.19 7.25
CA LEU A 82 20.64 -26.33 6.63
C LEU A 82 21.15 -25.24 7.57
N ALA A 83 20.36 -24.85 8.58
CA ALA A 83 20.74 -23.89 9.61
C ALA A 83 22.06 -24.25 10.32
N ASN A 84 22.38 -25.54 10.43
CA ASN A 84 23.56 -26.05 11.11
C ASN A 84 24.71 -26.47 10.16
N LEU A 85 24.56 -26.22 8.86
CA LEU A 85 25.66 -26.32 7.89
C LEU A 85 26.45 -25.00 7.96
N TRP A 86 27.77 -25.08 8.15
CA TRP A 86 28.66 -23.92 8.17
C TRP A 86 28.37 -22.86 9.25
N ASN A 87 28.50 -23.27 10.51
CA ASN A 87 28.77 -22.30 11.57
C ASN A 87 30.24 -21.88 11.48
N ILE A 88 30.52 -20.60 11.26
CA ILE A 88 31.88 -20.05 11.20
C ILE A 88 32.07 -19.15 12.42
N GLY A 89 32.94 -19.54 13.34
CA GLY A 89 33.23 -18.82 14.58
C GLY A 89 33.81 -19.73 15.68
N PRO A 90 34.34 -19.17 16.78
CA PRO A 90 34.70 -19.98 17.94
C PRO A 90 33.43 -20.65 18.50
N TYR A 91 33.56 -21.89 18.98
CA TYR A 91 32.46 -22.65 19.61
C TYR A 91 31.25 -22.98 18.70
N THR A 92 31.49 -23.41 17.46
CA THR A 92 30.46 -23.88 16.51
C THR A 92 29.58 -25.03 17.01
N TRP A 93 30.02 -25.70 18.08
CA TRP A 93 29.38 -26.84 18.75
C TRP A 93 28.66 -26.46 20.05
N ARG A 94 28.77 -25.20 20.50
CA ARG A 94 28.17 -24.72 21.75
C ARG A 94 26.98 -23.82 21.45
N THR A 95 25.81 -24.14 21.98
CA THR A 95 24.70 -23.19 22.04
C THR A 95 25.02 -22.21 23.19
N PRO A 96 25.10 -20.89 22.95
CA PRO A 96 25.32 -19.93 24.03
C PRO A 96 24.21 -20.07 25.07
N GLY A 97 24.57 -20.34 26.32
CA GLY A 97 23.63 -20.32 27.43
C GLY A 97 23.19 -18.89 27.75
N PRO A 98 22.02 -18.69 28.40
CA PRO A 98 21.61 -17.36 28.84
C PRO A 98 22.65 -16.82 29.84
N GLY A 99 23.37 -15.74 29.46
CA GLY A 99 24.35 -15.07 30.32
C GLY A 99 25.82 -15.34 30.03
N GLU A 100 26.17 -16.04 28.94
CA GLU A 100 27.56 -16.15 28.49
C GLU A 100 27.88 -15.04 27.45
N ASP A 101 28.96 -14.28 27.65
CA ASP A 101 29.57 -13.38 26.65
C ASP A 101 30.26 -14.19 25.53
N ALA A 102 29.60 -15.24 25.04
CA ALA A 102 30.07 -16.04 23.93
C ALA A 102 29.81 -15.27 22.63
N ILE A 103 30.89 -15.00 21.89
CA ILE A 103 30.82 -14.47 20.53
C ILE A 103 29.91 -15.39 19.71
N ALA A 104 28.74 -14.90 19.32
CA ALA A 104 27.78 -15.69 18.55
C ALA A 104 28.42 -16.16 17.23
N PRO A 105 28.42 -17.47 16.93
CA PRO A 105 28.95 -17.96 15.67
C PRO A 105 28.12 -17.43 14.50
N ILE A 106 28.76 -17.11 13.38
CA ILE A 106 28.06 -16.72 12.15
C ILE A 106 27.39 -17.97 11.58
N GLN A 107 26.06 -18.01 11.66
CA GLN A 107 25.23 -19.11 11.18
C GLN A 107 24.92 -18.91 9.69
N VAL A 108 25.89 -19.15 8.81
CA VAL A 108 25.71 -19.04 7.35
C VAL A 108 24.58 -19.97 6.87
N GLY A 109 24.46 -21.13 7.53
CA GLY A 109 23.40 -22.09 7.28
C GLY A 109 21.99 -21.52 7.47
N LEU A 110 21.77 -20.60 8.42
CA LEU A 110 20.46 -20.01 8.67
C LEU A 110 20.01 -19.14 7.49
N ILE A 111 20.94 -18.39 6.90
CA ILE A 111 20.69 -17.55 5.72
C ILE A 111 20.38 -18.45 4.52
N LEU A 112 21.14 -19.52 4.33
CA LEU A 112 20.89 -20.48 3.25
C LEU A 112 19.53 -21.17 3.40
N ASN A 113 19.15 -21.54 4.63
CA ASN A 113 17.83 -22.10 4.91
C ASN A 113 16.70 -21.11 4.58
N ALA A 114 16.84 -19.86 4.99
CA ALA A 114 15.87 -18.80 4.67
C ALA A 114 15.76 -18.55 3.16
N LEU A 115 16.88 -18.63 2.43
CA LEU A 115 16.90 -18.50 0.97
C LEU A 115 16.16 -19.67 0.29
N VAL A 116 16.41 -20.90 0.73
CA VAL A 116 15.69 -22.08 0.24
C VAL A 116 14.20 -21.97 0.54
N GLN A 117 13.82 -21.50 1.73
CA GLN A 117 12.44 -21.25 2.10
C GLN A 117 11.76 -20.23 1.20
N PHE A 118 12.45 -19.13 0.94
CA PHE A 118 11.98 -18.09 0.03
C PHE A 118 11.76 -18.64 -1.39
N LEU A 119 12.71 -19.40 -1.92
CA LEU A 119 12.61 -19.99 -3.27
C LEU A 119 11.44 -20.97 -3.38
N ILE A 120 11.22 -21.82 -2.37
CA ILE A 120 10.09 -22.75 -2.35
C ILE A 120 8.76 -22.00 -2.27
N THR A 121 8.68 -20.98 -1.41
CA THR A 121 7.47 -20.16 -1.26
C THR A 121 7.16 -19.39 -2.55
N ALA A 122 8.17 -18.81 -3.19
CA ALA A 122 8.03 -18.12 -4.47
C ALA A 122 7.57 -19.10 -5.57
N ALA A 123 8.16 -20.30 -5.64
CA ALA A 123 7.76 -21.34 -6.58
C ALA A 123 6.31 -21.79 -6.36
N ALA A 124 5.91 -22.00 -5.10
CA ALA A 124 4.55 -22.37 -4.75
C ALA A 124 3.54 -21.29 -5.17
N ILE A 125 3.78 -20.03 -4.85
CA ILE A 125 2.93 -18.89 -5.26
C ILE A 125 2.86 -18.81 -6.79
N TYR A 126 3.99 -18.94 -7.47
CA TYR A 126 4.03 -18.86 -8.93
C TYR A 126 3.19 -19.96 -9.58
N PHE A 127 3.40 -21.23 -9.20
CA PHE A 127 2.69 -22.35 -9.80
C PHE A 127 1.22 -22.45 -9.41
N LEU A 128 0.85 -22.18 -8.15
CA LEU A 128 -0.54 -22.32 -7.67
C LEU A 128 -1.41 -21.09 -7.95
N ILE A 129 -0.82 -19.90 -8.03
CA ILE A 129 -1.60 -18.65 -8.16
C ILE A 129 -1.32 -17.99 -9.50
N VAL A 130 -0.05 -17.70 -9.82
CA VAL A 130 0.29 -16.90 -11.01
C VAL A 130 0.00 -17.65 -12.31
N VAL A 131 0.39 -18.93 -12.42
CA VAL A 131 0.13 -19.75 -13.61
C VAL A 131 -1.36 -19.90 -13.92
N PRO A 132 -2.23 -20.33 -12.99
CA PRO A 132 -3.66 -20.45 -13.28
C PRO A 132 -4.33 -19.09 -13.50
N LEU A 133 -3.93 -18.04 -12.79
CA LEU A 133 -4.45 -16.69 -13.05
C LEU A 133 -4.04 -16.20 -14.44
N ASN A 134 -2.80 -16.42 -14.86
CA ASN A 134 -2.33 -16.05 -16.18
C ASN A 134 -3.03 -16.88 -17.27
N ALA A 135 -3.24 -18.18 -17.04
CA ALA A 135 -3.99 -19.05 -17.93
C ALA A 135 -5.48 -18.64 -18.04
N LEU A 136 -6.11 -18.27 -16.92
CA LEU A 136 -7.49 -17.78 -16.91
C LEU A 136 -7.61 -16.40 -17.58
N ALA A 137 -6.66 -15.51 -17.35
CA ALA A 137 -6.58 -14.22 -18.03
C ALA A 137 -6.40 -14.38 -19.55
N ALA A 138 -5.55 -15.33 -19.97
CA ALA A 138 -5.37 -15.66 -21.39
C ALA A 138 -6.64 -16.26 -22.01
N ARG A 139 -7.45 -16.99 -21.25
CA ARG A 139 -8.76 -17.51 -21.69
C ARG A 139 -9.83 -16.42 -21.75
N ARG A 140 -9.87 -15.49 -20.78
CA ARG A 140 -10.75 -14.31 -20.83
C ARG A 140 -10.46 -13.45 -22.05
N LYS A 141 -9.18 -13.22 -22.37
CA LYS A 141 -8.75 -12.52 -23.59
C LYS A 141 -9.10 -13.23 -24.91
N LYS A 142 -9.46 -14.53 -24.89
CA LYS A 142 -9.80 -15.33 -26.08
C LYS A 142 -11.29 -15.65 -26.23
N GLY A 143 -12.07 -15.55 -25.16
CA GLY A 143 -13.51 -15.85 -25.15
C GLY A 143 -14.40 -14.65 -24.83
N VAL A 144 -13.79 -13.48 -24.57
CA VAL A 144 -14.46 -12.21 -24.37
C VAL A 144 -13.79 -11.27 -25.36
N GLU A 145 -14.37 -11.17 -26.57
CA GLU A 145 -14.49 -9.85 -27.20
C GLU A 145 -15.09 -9.01 -26.08
N ASP A 146 -14.35 -8.00 -25.61
CA ASP A 146 -14.79 -7.15 -24.50
C ASP A 146 -16.25 -6.80 -24.75
N GLU A 147 -17.19 -7.45 -24.03
CA GLU A 147 -18.34 -6.69 -23.62
C GLU A 147 -17.66 -5.69 -22.71
N PRO A 148 -17.46 -4.45 -23.18
CA PRO A 148 -16.74 -3.47 -22.40
C PRO A 148 -17.47 -3.51 -21.08
N ALA A 149 -16.75 -3.76 -19.97
CA ALA A 149 -17.33 -3.54 -18.65
C ALA A 149 -18.05 -2.21 -18.79
N ALA A 150 -19.40 -2.23 -18.86
CA ALA A 150 -20.17 -1.19 -19.54
C ALA A 150 -19.55 0.12 -19.10
N PRO A 151 -18.95 0.90 -20.04
CA PRO A 151 -17.88 1.82 -19.68
C PRO A 151 -18.37 2.55 -18.44
N ALA A 152 -17.60 2.48 -17.34
CA ALA A 152 -18.07 2.94 -16.04
C ALA A 152 -18.81 4.27 -16.26
N GLU A 153 -19.93 4.53 -15.59
CA GLU A 153 -20.78 5.69 -15.93
C GLU A 153 -19.93 6.97 -16.09
N ASP A 154 -18.87 7.12 -15.30
CA ASP A 154 -17.83 8.13 -15.45
C ASP A 154 -17.15 8.18 -16.83
N ILE A 155 -16.73 7.05 -17.41
CA ILE A 155 -16.16 6.96 -18.78
C ILE A 155 -17.20 7.34 -19.84
N LEU A 156 -18.47 6.94 -19.68
CA LEU A 156 -19.55 7.36 -20.59
C LEU A 156 -19.82 8.86 -20.49
N LEU A 157 -19.91 9.38 -19.27
CA LEU A 157 -20.05 10.81 -19.00
C LEU A 157 -18.86 11.59 -19.53
N LEU A 158 -17.63 11.09 -19.40
CA LEU A 158 -16.42 11.71 -19.94
C LEU A 158 -16.41 11.69 -21.47
N GLN A 159 -16.93 10.65 -22.11
CA GLN A 159 -17.12 10.60 -23.56
C GLN A 159 -18.16 11.63 -24.00
N GLU A 160 -19.31 11.70 -23.33
CA GLU A 160 -20.35 12.70 -23.60
C GLU A 160 -19.83 14.12 -23.40
N ILE A 161 -19.11 14.39 -22.31
CA ILE A 161 -18.49 15.69 -22.03
C ILE A 161 -17.46 16.05 -23.12
N ARG A 162 -16.63 15.10 -23.56
CA ARG A 162 -15.67 15.32 -24.67
C ARG A 162 -16.40 15.69 -25.94
N ASP A 163 -17.46 14.98 -26.26
CA ASP A 163 -18.22 15.18 -27.48
C ASP A 163 -18.96 16.54 -27.44
N LEU A 164 -19.54 16.92 -26.30
CA LEU A 164 -20.15 18.23 -26.07
C LEU A 164 -19.12 19.38 -26.11
N LEU A 165 -17.91 19.18 -25.57
CA LEU A 165 -16.81 20.15 -25.67
C LEU A 165 -16.31 20.31 -27.10
N SER A 166 -16.19 19.22 -27.86
CA SER A 166 -15.78 19.26 -29.26
C SER A 166 -16.80 20.00 -30.14
N GLN A 167 -18.09 19.78 -29.88
CA GLN A 167 -19.18 20.48 -30.54
C GLN A 167 -19.21 21.96 -30.20
N ARG A 168 -18.78 22.37 -28.99
CA ARG A 168 -18.68 23.78 -28.58
C ARG A 168 -17.43 24.49 -29.11
N LEU A 169 -16.33 23.78 -29.30
CA LEU A 169 -15.09 24.34 -29.89
C LEU A 169 -15.25 24.65 -31.39
N THR A 170 -16.12 23.92 -32.09
CA THR A 170 -16.34 24.04 -33.53
C THR A 170 -17.03 25.35 -33.99
N PRO A 171 -18.02 25.94 -33.27
CA PRO A 171 -18.63 27.22 -33.65
C PRO A 171 -17.88 28.48 -33.20
N ALA A 172 -16.89 28.38 -32.29
CA ALA A 172 -16.21 29.56 -31.73
C ALA A 172 -14.90 29.92 -32.45
N ILE A 173 -14.22 28.98 -33.12
CA ILE A 173 -12.98 29.29 -33.86
C ILE A 173 -13.27 29.90 -35.25
N VAL A 174 -14.48 29.73 -35.79
CA VAL A 174 -14.85 30.25 -37.13
C VAL A 174 -15.36 31.70 -37.11
N ASN A 175 -15.82 32.23 -35.96
CA ASN A 175 -16.43 33.56 -35.92
C ASN A 175 -15.51 34.71 -35.48
N ASP A 176 -14.25 34.46 -35.15
CA ASP A 176 -13.27 35.53 -34.84
C ASP A 176 -12.23 35.75 -35.97
N THR A 177 -12.47 35.24 -37.17
CA THR A 177 -11.68 35.53 -38.39
C THR A 177 -12.50 36.25 -39.46
N THR A 178 -13.21 37.32 -39.09
CA THR A 178 -13.56 38.35 -40.08
C THR A 178 -12.35 39.26 -40.30
N PRO A 179 -11.75 39.35 -41.51
CA PRO A 179 -10.85 40.45 -41.81
C PRO A 179 -11.68 41.73 -41.88
N SER A 180 -11.59 42.56 -40.84
CA SER A 180 -12.11 43.93 -40.91
C SER A 180 -11.41 44.67 -42.05
N PRO A 181 -12.13 45.24 -43.03
CA PRO A 181 -11.55 46.28 -43.87
C PRO A 181 -11.43 47.56 -43.02
N THR A 182 -10.43 48.39 -43.31
CA THR A 182 -10.08 49.67 -42.64
C THR A 182 -9.26 49.57 -41.35
N ASP A 183 -7.92 49.49 -41.48
CA ASP A 183 -7.05 50.66 -41.25
C ASP A 183 -5.57 50.32 -41.52
N PRO A 184 -4.77 51.21 -42.14
CA PRO A 184 -3.34 51.04 -42.28
C PRO A 184 -2.61 51.55 -41.03
N ALA A 185 -1.60 50.79 -40.60
CA ALA A 185 -0.60 51.08 -39.57
C ALA A 185 -0.86 50.47 -38.17
N ALA A 186 -0.16 49.37 -37.86
CA ALA A 186 0.80 49.27 -36.75
C ALA A 186 1.16 47.81 -36.44
N GLY A 187 2.46 47.51 -36.34
CA GLY A 187 2.99 46.59 -35.33
C GLY A 187 3.03 45.09 -35.68
N SER A 188 4.09 44.67 -36.36
CA SER A 188 4.57 43.28 -36.31
C SER A 188 4.88 42.87 -34.87
N THR A 189 4.08 41.98 -34.28
CA THR A 189 4.44 41.25 -33.06
C THR A 189 4.32 39.75 -33.31
N HIS A 190 5.47 39.18 -33.61
CA HIS A 190 5.80 37.77 -33.53
C HIS A 190 5.43 37.25 -32.13
N LEU A 191 4.46 36.35 -32.06
CA LEU A 191 4.11 35.61 -30.84
C LEU A 191 4.60 34.16 -31.03
N ASP A 192 5.57 33.79 -30.21
CA ASP A 192 6.15 32.45 -30.12
C ASP A 192 5.08 31.39 -29.77
N PRO A 193 5.23 30.13 -30.23
CA PRO A 193 4.34 29.05 -29.83
C PRO A 193 4.48 28.73 -28.33
N PRO A 194 3.39 28.31 -27.66
CA PRO A 194 3.42 28.01 -26.23
C PRO A 194 4.31 26.79 -25.93
N PRO A 195 5.03 26.76 -24.79
CA PRO A 195 5.90 25.65 -24.44
C PRO A 195 5.07 24.39 -24.11
N ALA A 196 5.49 23.25 -24.66
CA ALA A 196 4.88 21.94 -24.39
C ALA A 196 5.02 21.55 -22.91
N PRO A 197 4.00 20.95 -22.28
CA PRO A 197 4.11 20.47 -20.91
C PRO A 197 4.96 19.19 -20.89
N GLY A 198 6.13 19.24 -20.25
CA GLY A 198 6.92 18.04 -19.92
C GLY A 198 8.40 18.04 -20.34
N ALA A 199 8.98 19.14 -20.80
CA ALA A 199 10.43 19.19 -21.00
C ALA A 199 11.18 19.29 -19.65
N PRO A 200 12.19 18.45 -19.38
CA PRO A 200 13.01 18.56 -18.17
C PRO A 200 13.76 19.91 -18.15
N PRO A 201 14.00 20.51 -16.97
CA PRO A 201 14.73 21.78 -16.89
C PRO A 201 16.14 21.62 -17.45
N ALA A 202 16.49 22.49 -18.41
CA ALA A 202 17.83 22.56 -18.97
C ALA A 202 18.86 22.89 -17.87
N PRO A 203 20.05 22.26 -17.89
CA PRO A 203 21.07 22.51 -16.88
C PRO A 203 21.84 23.79 -17.19
N GLY A 204 21.76 24.76 -16.28
CA GLY A 204 22.84 25.72 -16.03
C GLY A 204 22.52 27.19 -16.27
N ALA A 205 22.69 27.99 -15.21
CA ALA A 205 23.36 29.29 -15.27
C ALA A 205 23.82 29.70 -13.86
N PRO A 206 25.07 30.20 -13.68
CA PRO A 206 25.59 30.61 -12.37
C PRO A 206 24.90 31.90 -11.86
N PRO A 207 24.79 32.09 -10.54
CA PRO A 207 24.14 33.27 -9.97
C PRO A 207 24.94 34.55 -10.29
N SER A 208 24.24 35.53 -10.85
CA SER A 208 24.73 36.88 -11.14
C SER A 208 25.01 37.65 -9.84
N ILE A 209 26.26 38.07 -9.67
CA ILE A 209 26.74 38.90 -8.56
C ILE A 209 26.32 40.36 -8.82
N PRO A 210 25.67 41.07 -7.87
CA PRO A 210 25.35 42.49 -8.04
C PRO A 210 26.63 43.37 -7.98
N PRO A 211 26.69 44.45 -8.79
CA PRO A 211 27.88 45.30 -8.87
C PRO A 211 28.09 46.08 -7.57
N GLY A 212 29.34 46.07 -7.10
CA GLY A 212 29.70 46.42 -5.73
C GLY A 212 29.71 47.89 -5.38
N THR A 213 29.62 48.13 -4.07
CA THR A 213 30.24 49.28 -3.40
C THR A 213 31.67 48.89 -3.02
N ARG A 214 32.65 49.61 -3.56
CA ARG A 214 34.06 49.54 -3.19
C ARG A 214 34.49 50.93 -2.66
N PRO A 215 35.63 50.98 -1.96
CA PRO A 215 35.77 51.28 -0.53
C PRO A 215 35.55 52.75 -0.15
#